data_AF-A0A920GBK9-F1
#
_entry.id   AF-A0A920GBK9-F1
#
_cell.length_a   1.000
_cell.length_b   1.000
_cell.length_c   1.000
_cell.angle_alpha   90.00
_cell.angle_beta   90.00
_cell.angle_gamma   90.00
#
_symmetry.space_group_name_H-M   'P 1'
#
loop_
_entity.id
_entity.type
_entity.pdbx_description
1 polymer ?
#
loop_
_entity_poly.entity_id
_entity_poly.type
_entity_poly.pdbx_seq_one_letter_code
_entity_poly.pdbx_strand_id
1 'polypeptide(L)'
;MLGPERSASFCAEASEALGIDVAIVDVNDLGRVKVLASSGGCDDALLMRALKPNPAGNANQRTPLVLVRSLAPEHYIECGWHRGRNDSTTPES
;
A
#
# COMPACT_ATOMS: atom_id res chain seq x y z
N MET A 1 -16.56 -9.54 14.22
CA MET A 1 -15.67 -10.23 13.27
C MET A 1 -14.49 -10.75 14.07
N LEU A 2 -14.27 -12.08 14.10
CA LEU A 2 -13.02 -12.67 14.59
C LEU A 2 -12.00 -12.58 13.45
N GLY A 3 -10.86 -11.93 13.68
CA GLY A 3 -9.72 -12.02 12.76
C GLY A 3 -9.10 -13.42 12.79
N PRO A 4 -8.18 -13.74 11.87
CA PRO A 4 -7.43 -14.99 11.89
C PRO A 4 -6.80 -15.22 13.27
N GLU A 5 -6.90 -16.43 13.80
CA GLU A 5 -6.18 -16.78 15.02
C GLU A 5 -4.69 -16.52 14.82
N ARG A 6 -4.03 -15.99 15.86
CA ARG A 6 -2.59 -15.69 15.84
C ARG A 6 -2.14 -14.67 14.79
N SER A 7 -3.01 -13.77 14.35
CA SER A 7 -2.68 -12.71 13.36
C SER A 7 -1.40 -11.92 13.69
N ALA A 8 -1.15 -11.61 14.97
CA ALA A 8 0.04 -10.88 15.39
C ALA A 8 1.33 -11.70 15.22
N SER A 9 1.35 -12.97 15.65
CA SER A 9 2.55 -13.81 15.48
C SER A 9 2.78 -14.12 14.00
N PHE A 10 1.71 -14.33 13.23
CA PHE A 10 1.82 -14.46 11.78
C PHE A 10 2.51 -13.24 11.13
N CYS A 11 2.08 -12.02 11.46
CA CYS A 11 2.70 -10.81 10.90
C CYS A 11 4.18 -10.70 11.28
N ALA A 12 4.55 -11.05 12.52
CA ALA A 12 5.95 -11.06 12.95
C ALA A 12 6.78 -12.10 12.19
N GLU A 13 6.35 -13.35 12.14
CA GLU A 13 7.04 -14.46 11.46
C GLU A 13 7.16 -14.21 9.94
N ALA A 14 6.08 -13.73 9.31
CA ALA A 14 6.08 -13.39 7.89
C ALA A 14 7.02 -12.22 7.59
N SER A 15 7.08 -11.23 8.47
CA SER A 15 8.00 -10.10 8.32
C SER A 15 9.46 -10.55 8.42
N GLU A 16 9.78 -11.39 9.40
CA GLU A 16 11.11 -11.98 9.57
C GLU A 16 11.51 -12.82 8.35
N ALA A 17 10.60 -13.65 7.83
CA ALA A 17 10.88 -14.51 6.69
C ALA A 17 11.02 -13.75 5.36
N LEU A 18 10.29 -12.66 5.18
CA LEU A 18 10.26 -11.90 3.91
C LEU A 18 11.18 -10.67 3.90
N GLY A 19 11.63 -10.20 5.06
CA GLY A 19 12.43 -8.97 5.19
C GLY A 19 11.66 -7.68 4.87
N ILE A 20 10.32 -7.73 4.91
CA ILE A 20 9.43 -6.58 4.69
C ILE A 20 8.40 -6.50 5.82
N ASP A 21 7.81 -5.33 6.02
CA ASP A 21 6.70 -5.18 6.95
C ASP A 21 5.40 -5.80 6.41
N VAL A 22 4.65 -6.46 7.30
CA VAL A 22 3.46 -7.23 6.95
C VAL A 22 2.31 -6.84 7.88
N ALA A 23 1.15 -6.55 7.29
CA ALA A 23 -0.08 -6.28 8.04
C ALA A 23 -1.26 -7.10 7.49
N ILE A 24 -2.12 -7.54 8.41
CA ILE A 24 -3.45 -8.07 8.08
C ILE A 24 -4.46 -6.95 8.28
N VAL A 25 -5.21 -6.66 7.23
CA VAL A 25 -6.13 -5.52 7.17
C VAL A 25 -7.52 -5.99 6.73
N ASP A 26 -8.53 -5.48 7.39
CA ASP A 26 -9.93 -5.57 6.97
C ASP A 26 -10.32 -4.26 6.28
N VAL A 27 -10.71 -4.34 5.01
CA VAL A 27 -11.00 -3.20 4.16
C VAL A 27 -12.33 -3.45 3.47
N ASN A 28 -13.21 -2.45 3.49
CA ASN A 28 -14.49 -2.51 2.80
C ASN A 28 -14.72 -1.29 1.90
N ASP A 29 -15.69 -1.42 0.99
CA ASP A 29 -16.00 -0.42 -0.04
C ASP A 29 -16.60 0.89 0.51
N LEU A 30 -16.98 0.91 1.80
CA LEU A 30 -17.42 2.12 2.50
C LEU A 30 -16.25 3.01 2.95
N GLY A 31 -15.02 2.65 2.59
CA GLY A 31 -13.81 3.40 2.91
C GLY A 31 -13.33 3.20 4.34
N ARG A 32 -13.74 2.12 5.00
CA ARG A 32 -13.24 1.75 6.32
C ARG A 32 -12.09 0.77 6.18
N VAL A 33 -10.97 1.12 6.79
CA VAL A 33 -9.78 0.28 6.94
C VAL A 33 -9.61 -0.01 8.43
N LYS A 34 -9.42 -1.28 8.78
CA LYS A 34 -9.07 -1.73 10.13
C LYS A 34 -7.85 -2.62 10.06
N VAL A 35 -6.76 -2.20 10.69
CA VAL A 35 -5.59 -3.07 10.91
C VAL A 35 -5.97 -4.09 11.98
N LEU A 36 -5.91 -5.38 11.63
CA LEU A 36 -6.19 -6.49 12.54
C LEU A 36 -4.92 -6.94 13.27
N ALA A 37 -3.77 -6.87 12.58
CA ALA A 37 -2.43 -7.09 13.11
C ALA A 37 -1.38 -6.50 12.17
N SER A 38 -0.20 -6.19 12.69
CA SER A 38 0.96 -5.70 11.94
C SER A 38 2.27 -6.16 12.57
N SER A 39 3.33 -6.23 11.76
CA SER A 39 4.70 -6.27 12.25
C SER A 39 5.10 -4.93 12.86
N GLY A 40 6.16 -4.92 13.66
CA GLY A 40 6.55 -3.73 14.42
C GLY A 40 6.97 -2.51 13.59
N GLY A 41 7.32 -2.68 12.31
CA GLY A 41 7.76 -1.60 11.43
C GLY A 41 6.67 -1.01 10.53
N CYS A 42 5.42 -1.50 10.59
CA CYS A 42 4.36 -1.02 9.71
C CYS A 42 4.03 0.48 9.91
N ASP A 43 3.88 1.19 8.79
CA ASP A 43 3.31 2.54 8.75
C ASP A 43 1.78 2.48 8.60
N ASP A 44 1.08 2.54 9.73
CA ASP A 44 -0.38 2.50 9.78
C ASP A 44 -1.04 3.65 9.01
N ALA A 45 -0.42 4.84 8.97
CA ALA A 45 -0.97 5.99 8.25
C ALA A 45 -0.89 5.78 6.73
N LEU A 46 0.21 5.20 6.25
CA LEU A 46 0.35 4.78 4.85
C LEU A 46 -0.67 3.71 4.49
N LEU A 47 -0.83 2.68 5.33
CA LEU A 47 -1.80 1.61 5.11
C LEU A 47 -3.23 2.16 5.02
N MET A 48 -3.63 3.02 5.97
CA MET A 48 -4.96 3.65 5.94
C MET A 48 -5.18 4.46 4.67
N ARG A 49 -4.20 5.26 4.23
CA ARG A 49 -4.32 6.06 3.01
C ARG A 49 -4.39 5.20 1.75
N ALA A 50 -3.50 4.20 1.64
CA ALA A 50 -3.36 3.37 0.45
C ALA A 50 -4.56 2.44 0.24
N LEU A 51 -5.13 1.92 1.33
CA LEU A 51 -6.16 0.89 1.27
C LEU A 51 -7.59 1.42 1.40
N LYS A 52 -7.79 2.67 1.82
CA LYS A 52 -9.12 3.30 1.89
C LYS A 52 -9.99 3.11 0.64
N PRO A 53 -9.49 3.21 -0.61
CA PRO A 53 -10.32 2.97 -1.79
C PRO A 53 -10.62 1.50 -2.10
N ASN A 54 -10.17 0.55 -1.26
CA ASN A 54 -10.22 -0.89 -1.50
C ASN A 54 -9.64 -1.29 -2.88
N PRO A 55 -8.36 -0.95 -3.16
CA PRO A 55 -7.79 -1.05 -4.51
C PRO A 55 -7.74 -2.49 -5.07
N ALA A 56 -7.72 -3.49 -4.18
CA ALA A 56 -7.68 -4.89 -4.57
C ALA A 56 -9.07 -5.52 -4.74
N GLY A 57 -10.15 -4.80 -4.44
CA GLY A 57 -11.53 -5.24 -4.67
C GLY A 57 -11.92 -6.47 -3.84
N ASN A 58 -11.79 -6.38 -2.52
CA ASN A 58 -11.94 -7.51 -1.60
C ASN A 58 -13.38 -8.06 -1.45
N ALA A 59 -14.39 -7.44 -2.10
CA ALA A 59 -15.81 -7.77 -1.91
C ALA A 59 -16.23 -9.17 -2.39
N ASN A 60 -15.53 -9.77 -3.37
CA ASN A 60 -15.92 -11.02 -4.04
C ASN A 60 -15.10 -12.27 -3.63
N GLN A 61 -14.67 -12.36 -2.36
CA GLN A 61 -14.13 -13.57 -1.71
C GLN A 61 -12.74 -14.08 -2.14
N ARG A 62 -11.85 -13.20 -2.58
CA ARG A 62 -10.41 -13.51 -2.58
C ARG A 62 -9.75 -12.73 -1.45
N THR A 63 -8.71 -13.30 -0.84
CA THR A 63 -7.81 -12.59 0.08
C THR A 63 -6.60 -12.13 -0.73
N PRO A 64 -6.66 -10.98 -1.42
CA PRO A 64 -5.55 -10.53 -2.24
C PRO A 64 -4.37 -10.12 -1.37
N LEU A 65 -3.16 -10.46 -1.82
CA LEU A 65 -1.93 -9.91 -1.28
C LEU A 65 -1.66 -8.57 -1.98
N VAL A 66 -1.39 -7.53 -1.21
CA VAL A 66 -1.13 -6.18 -1.72
C VAL A 66 0.27 -5.74 -1.28
N LEU A 67 1.07 -5.24 -2.22
CA LEU A 67 2.32 -4.55 -1.91
C LEU A 67 2.07 -3.04 -1.87
N VAL A 68 2.29 -2.44 -0.71
CA VAL A 68 2.21 -0.98 -0.52
C VAL A 68 3.64 -0.44 -0.50
N ARG A 69 3.93 0.53 -1.38
CA ARG A 69 5.25 1.16 -1.49
C ARG A 69 5.10 2.67 -1.32
N SER A 70 5.86 3.24 -0.39
CA SER A 70 6.05 4.69 -0.32
C SER A 70 6.79 5.16 -1.58
N LEU A 71 6.21 6.12 -2.30
CA LEU A 71 6.93 6.80 -3.36
C LEU A 71 7.85 7.84 -2.71
N ALA A 72 9.16 7.57 -2.67
CA ALA A 72 10.13 8.61 -2.39
C ALA A 72 10.08 9.66 -3.54
N PRO A 73 10.26 10.96 -3.27
CA PRO A 73 10.18 12.02 -4.27
C PRO A 73 11.02 11.75 -5.53
N GLU A 74 12.19 11.13 -5.37
CA GLU A 74 13.11 10.78 -6.46
C GLU A 74 12.56 9.73 -7.44
N HIS A 75 11.65 8.85 -7.02
CA HIS A 75 11.04 7.85 -7.89
C HIS A 75 9.89 8.40 -8.76
N TYR A 76 9.51 9.66 -8.58
CA TYR A 76 8.48 10.29 -9.41
C TYR A 76 8.98 10.67 -10.82
N ILE A 77 10.30 10.64 -11.06
CA ILE A 77 10.90 11.02 -12.35
C ILE A 77 10.90 9.86 -13.36
N GLU A 78 10.94 8.60 -12.92
CA GLU A 78 10.97 7.44 -13.85
C GLU A 78 9.59 6.92 -14.23
N CYS A 79 8.58 7.04 -13.36
CA CYS A 79 7.20 6.68 -13.72
C CYS A 79 6.59 7.79 -14.59
N GLY A 80 6.91 7.75 -15.88
CA GLY A 80 6.45 8.67 -16.92
C GLY A 80 4.93 8.82 -16.98
N TRP A 81 4.37 9.67 -16.14
CA TRP A 81 3.20 10.44 -16.49
C TRP A 81 3.67 11.51 -17.46
N HIS A 82 3.58 11.23 -18.76
CA HIS A 82 3.75 12.23 -19.80
C HIS A 82 2.69 13.34 -19.63
N ARG A 83 2.97 14.31 -18.75
CA ARG A 83 2.46 15.66 -18.96
C ARG A 83 3.13 16.16 -20.22
N GLY A 84 2.32 16.39 -21.26
CA GLY A 84 2.76 16.93 -22.53
C GLY A 84 3.75 18.07 -22.32
N ARG A 85 4.97 17.87 -22.82
CA ARG A 85 5.97 18.91 -22.99
C ARG A 85 5.46 19.84 -24.09
N ASN A 86 4.80 20.92 -23.68
CA ASN A 86 4.67 22.11 -24.51
C ASN A 86 5.42 23.24 -23.80
N ASP A 87 6.75 23.16 -23.78
CA ASP A 87 7.58 24.34 -23.56
C ASP A 87 8.39 24.58 -24.83
N SER A 88 7.77 25.34 -25.72
CA SER A 88 8.44 25.94 -26.87
C SER A 88 9.10 27.24 -26.41
N THR A 89 10.31 27.14 -25.89
CA THR A 89 11.26 28.26 -25.87
C THR A 89 12.67 27.73 -26.16
N THR A 90 13.04 27.74 -27.45
CA THR A 90 14.46 27.78 -27.86
C THR A 90 14.97 29.20 -27.65
N PRO A 91 16.09 29.42 -26.95
CA PRO A 91 16.87 30.64 -27.13
C PRO A 91 17.79 30.39 -28.33
N GLU A 92 17.48 30.98 -29.47
CA GLU A 92 18.47 31.13 -30.53
C GLU A 92 19.25 32.44 -30.30
N SER A 93 20.56 32.29 -30.49
CA SER A 93 21.65 33.26 -30.46
C SER A 93 21.42 34.54 -31.25
#